data_AF-A0A429MK07-F1
#
_entry.id   AF-A0A429MK07-F1
#
_cell.length_a   1.000
_cell.length_b   1.000
_cell.length_c   1.000
_cell.angle_alpha   90.00
_cell.angle_beta   90.00
_cell.angle_gamma   90.00
#
_symmetry.space_group_name_H-M   'P 1'
#
loop_
_entity.id
_entity.type
_entity.pdbx_description
1 polymer ?
#
loop_
_entity_poly.entity_id
_entity_poly.type
_entity_poly.pdbx_seq_one_letter_code
_entity_poly.pdbx_strand_id
1 'polypeptide(L)'
;MLDQSKEIKVCTYLGLTTLILSVALVGCGGGSSSGGSSNTPKPSEPTPEVMTDITLKTPVEMRNVQLKVYDNTDNSILIDTQVASLTSYDIKLPSTKLNRLYRVEVTTQGSSQVFDPTKSEYQNISGVYHAFITPSSISNKTQLISPSSEAIYQRAVIRSGQLPNETIIPTRIEQLHVDLASQDVYRSLLNAFKDTNIPSLSPASTLTILNLLKYSTTKPSTYVDSYLSFGYLQYWSSIHNTNSPYQDLTQSLATDLKDGYLDGKKLIGDKTSFTPIF
;
A
#
# COMPACT_ATOMS: atom_id res chain seq x y z
N MET A 1 43.55 -12.61 -46.88
CA MET A 1 44.71 -11.74 -46.56
C MET A 1 44.20 -10.32 -46.44
N LEU A 2 44.28 -9.75 -45.23
CA LEU A 2 44.09 -8.36 -44.80
C LEU A 2 43.65 -8.45 -43.32
N ASP A 3 44.58 -8.58 -42.38
CA ASP A 3 45.46 -7.55 -41.78
C ASP A 3 44.81 -6.91 -40.53
N GLN A 4 45.64 -6.76 -39.51
CA GLN A 4 45.31 -6.67 -38.09
C GLN A 4 44.95 -5.26 -37.61
N SER A 5 44.42 -5.23 -36.38
CA SER A 5 44.74 -4.25 -35.32
C SER A 5 43.92 -2.95 -35.27
N LYS A 6 43.09 -2.83 -34.22
CA LYS A 6 43.42 -1.98 -33.05
C LYS A 6 42.39 -2.14 -31.92
N GLU A 7 42.88 -2.57 -30.76
CA GLU A 7 42.25 -2.44 -29.45
C GLU A 7 41.97 -0.96 -29.12
N ILE A 8 40.82 -0.68 -28.51
CA ILE A 8 40.61 0.57 -27.75
C ILE A 8 40.29 0.15 -26.31
N LYS A 9 41.31 0.26 -25.45
CA LYS A 9 41.19 0.23 -23.98
C LYS A 9 40.59 1.55 -23.52
N VAL A 10 39.39 1.51 -22.96
CA VAL A 10 38.79 2.63 -22.23
C VAL A 10 39.19 2.48 -20.76
N CYS A 11 40.24 3.22 -20.37
CA CYS A 11 40.55 3.52 -18.97
C CYS A 11 39.69 4.71 -18.52
N THR A 12 38.66 4.47 -17.72
CA THR A 12 37.96 5.55 -16.99
C THR A 12 38.29 5.41 -15.52
N TYR A 13 39.17 6.30 -15.05
CA TYR A 13 39.58 6.40 -13.66
C TYR A 13 38.44 6.93 -12.78
N LEU A 14 38.33 6.31 -11.60
CA LEU A 14 37.57 6.74 -10.43
C LEU A 14 37.82 8.22 -10.10
N GLY A 15 36.73 9.00 -10.00
CA GLY A 15 36.71 10.31 -9.36
C GLY A 15 35.82 10.27 -8.13
N LEU A 16 36.41 9.93 -6.97
CA LEU A 16 35.82 10.19 -5.65
C LEU A 16 35.81 11.71 -5.43
N THR A 17 34.64 12.31 -5.21
CA THR A 17 34.52 13.69 -4.71
C THR A 17 33.77 13.69 -3.38
N THR A 18 34.54 13.64 -2.30
CA THR A 18 34.12 14.00 -0.95
C THR A 18 34.09 15.52 -0.81
N LEU A 19 32.90 16.08 -0.58
CA LEU A 19 32.71 17.51 -0.30
C LEU A 19 32.78 17.73 1.22
N ILE A 20 33.91 18.24 1.72
CA ILE A 20 34.06 18.73 3.09
C ILE A 20 34.07 20.26 3.02
N LEU A 21 33.02 20.92 3.51
CA LEU A 21 33.00 22.36 3.72
C LEU A 21 33.27 22.65 5.20
N SER A 22 34.49 23.09 5.50
CA SER A 22 34.86 23.75 6.74
C SER A 22 35.25 25.19 6.41
N VAL A 23 34.48 26.16 6.90
CA VAL A 23 34.84 27.58 6.85
C VAL A 23 35.02 28.05 8.29
N ALA A 24 36.27 28.35 8.62
CA ALA A 24 36.62 29.12 9.80
C ALA A 24 36.29 30.59 9.53
N LEU A 25 35.55 31.24 10.44
CA LEU A 25 35.57 32.70 10.56
C LEU A 25 36.32 33.07 11.83
N VAL A 26 37.49 33.68 11.64
CA VAL A 26 38.24 34.39 12.68
C VAL A 26 37.70 35.82 12.75
N GLY A 27 37.51 36.31 13.97
CA GLY A 27 36.83 37.57 14.26
C GLY A 27 37.66 38.85 14.09
N CYS A 28 36.95 39.96 14.25
CA CYS A 28 37.42 41.30 14.61
C CYS A 28 36.19 41.95 15.30
N GLY A 29 36.17 42.37 16.55
CA GLY A 29 37.17 43.14 17.29
C GLY A 29 36.66 44.58 17.40
N GLY A 30 35.98 44.92 18.50
CA GLY A 30 35.53 46.29 18.76
C GLY A 30 34.56 46.39 19.94
N GLY A 31 35.10 46.67 21.13
CA GLY A 31 34.33 46.74 22.38
C GLY A 31 33.56 48.04 22.58
N SER A 32 32.49 47.96 23.36
CA SER A 32 32.03 48.98 24.31
C SER A 32 30.89 48.40 25.18
N SER A 33 30.74 49.00 26.35
CA SER A 33 30.20 48.48 27.59
C SER A 33 28.68 48.41 27.74
N SER A 34 28.27 47.60 28.73
CA SER A 34 27.09 47.69 29.60
C SER A 34 25.77 47.06 29.13
N GLY A 35 25.20 46.22 30.01
CA GLY A 35 23.82 45.76 29.97
C GLY A 35 23.66 44.26 29.72
N GLY A 36 23.57 43.46 30.79
CA GLY A 36 23.16 42.06 30.69
C GLY A 36 21.72 41.96 30.18
N SER A 37 21.55 41.39 29.00
CA SER A 37 20.29 40.79 28.54
C SER A 37 20.65 39.41 27.99
N SER A 38 20.22 38.36 28.70
CA SER A 38 20.36 36.99 28.21
C SER A 38 19.44 36.81 27.00
N ASN A 39 19.97 37.01 25.81
CA ASN A 39 19.31 36.58 24.58
C ASN A 39 19.60 35.09 24.39
N THR A 40 18.99 34.26 25.24
CA THR A 40 18.77 32.85 24.91
C THR A 40 17.94 32.85 23.62
N PRO A 41 18.36 32.17 22.54
CA PRO A 41 17.50 32.00 21.38
C PRO A 41 16.20 31.38 21.88
N LYS A 42 15.07 32.08 21.70
CA LYS A 42 13.76 31.50 21.95
C LYS A 42 13.71 30.19 21.14
N PRO A 43 13.39 29.02 21.73
CA PRO A 43 13.22 27.80 20.96
C PRO A 43 12.29 28.12 19.79
N SER A 44 12.77 27.96 18.57
CA SER A 44 11.90 28.11 17.41
C SER A 44 10.83 27.04 17.55
N GLU A 45 9.59 27.47 17.72
CA GLU A 45 8.43 26.59 17.70
C GLU A 45 8.52 25.77 16.42
N PRO A 46 8.51 24.42 16.49
CA PRO A 46 8.65 23.60 15.30
C PRO A 46 7.53 23.98 14.34
N THR A 47 7.89 24.28 13.09
CA THR A 47 6.93 24.60 12.04
C THR A 47 5.88 23.48 11.99
N PRO A 48 4.58 23.79 12.08
CA PRO A 48 3.53 22.78 12.06
C PRO A 48 3.67 21.89 10.83
N GLU A 49 3.62 20.58 11.02
CA GLU A 49 3.68 19.65 9.91
C GLU A 49 2.42 19.80 9.05
N VAL A 50 2.60 20.02 7.74
CA VAL A 50 1.48 20.12 6.79
C VAL A 50 0.79 18.76 6.72
N MET A 51 -0.53 18.76 6.85
CA MET A 51 -1.38 17.56 6.81
C MET A 51 -2.17 17.52 5.51
N THR A 52 -2.50 16.32 5.05
CA THR A 52 -3.32 16.09 3.86
C THR A 52 -4.42 15.09 4.16
N ASP A 53 -5.62 15.41 3.67
CA ASP A 53 -6.79 14.57 3.75
C ASP A 53 -6.70 13.40 2.75
N ILE A 54 -6.98 12.19 3.24
CA ILE A 54 -6.98 10.94 2.47
C ILE A 54 -8.24 10.17 2.85
N THR A 55 -8.92 9.63 1.85
CA THR A 55 -10.08 8.75 2.07
C THR A 55 -9.65 7.30 1.93
N LEU A 56 -9.72 6.52 2.99
CA LEU A 56 -9.58 5.07 2.92
C LEU A 56 -10.91 4.47 2.46
N LYS A 57 -10.88 3.51 1.54
CA LYS A 57 -12.09 2.92 0.97
C LYS A 57 -11.96 1.41 0.79
N THR A 58 -13.01 0.67 1.08
CA THR A 58 -13.09 -0.78 0.82
C THR A 58 -14.09 -1.04 -0.31
N PRO A 59 -13.88 -2.05 -1.18
CA PRO A 59 -14.81 -2.38 -2.27
C PRO A 59 -16.10 -3.05 -1.77
N VAL A 60 -16.07 -3.61 -0.56
CA VAL A 60 -17.22 -4.19 0.15
C VAL A 60 -17.17 -3.71 1.60
N GLU A 61 -18.33 -3.54 2.23
CA GLU A 61 -18.38 -3.16 3.64
C GLU A 61 -17.72 -4.20 4.54
N MET A 62 -16.86 -3.74 5.45
CA MET A 62 -16.34 -4.51 6.58
C MET A 62 -16.92 -3.96 7.88
N ARG A 63 -17.26 -4.82 8.84
CA ARG A 63 -17.87 -4.44 10.12
C ARG A 63 -17.02 -4.87 11.30
N ASN A 64 -17.09 -4.07 12.37
CA ASN A 64 -16.42 -4.33 13.64
C ASN A 64 -14.93 -4.62 13.48
N VAL A 65 -14.20 -3.72 12.81
CA VAL A 65 -12.76 -3.87 12.53
C VAL A 65 -11.96 -2.82 13.28
N GLN A 66 -10.69 -3.12 13.57
CA GLN A 66 -9.73 -2.14 14.06
C GLN A 66 -8.92 -1.60 12.87
N LEU A 67 -8.96 -0.28 12.68
CA LEU A 67 -8.19 0.42 11.67
C LEU A 67 -6.95 1.04 12.33
N LYS A 68 -5.77 0.71 11.79
CA LYS A 68 -4.50 1.33 12.17
C LYS A 68 -3.81 1.92 10.97
N VAL A 69 -3.16 3.06 11.16
CA VAL A 69 -2.29 3.67 10.14
C VAL A 69 -0.94 3.94 10.75
N TYR A 70 0.10 3.47 10.06
CA TYR A 70 1.48 3.55 10.45
C TYR A 70 2.26 4.47 9.51
N ASP A 71 3.20 5.22 10.05
CA ASP A 71 4.35 5.66 9.28
C ASP A 71 5.27 4.46 9.07
N ASN A 72 5.49 4.06 7.82
CA ASN A 72 6.30 2.89 7.51
C ASN A 72 7.80 3.18 7.66
N THR A 73 8.21 4.44 7.81
CA THR A 73 9.62 4.85 7.95
C THR A 73 10.19 4.47 9.31
N ASP A 74 9.42 4.67 10.38
CA ASP A 74 9.82 4.43 11.77
C ASP A 74 8.87 3.48 12.51
N ASN A 75 7.85 2.95 11.81
CA ASN A 75 6.82 2.07 12.35
C ASN A 75 5.96 2.72 13.47
N SER A 76 5.90 4.05 13.52
CA SER A 76 5.05 4.76 14.47
C SER A 76 3.56 4.65 14.09
N ILE A 77 2.71 4.51 15.09
CA ILE A 77 1.25 4.49 14.93
C ILE A 77 0.74 5.93 14.90
N LEU A 78 0.05 6.29 13.82
CA LEU A 78 -0.58 7.59 13.64
C LEU A 78 -2.08 7.56 13.97
N ILE A 79 -2.73 6.43 13.68
CA ILE A 79 -4.15 6.21 13.90
C ILE A 79 -4.33 4.80 14.46
N ASP A 80 -5.18 4.66 15.47
CA ASP A 80 -5.63 3.38 16.01
C ASP A 80 -7.08 3.56 16.50
N THR A 81 -8.04 2.97 15.79
CA THR A 81 -9.47 3.20 16.06
C THR A 81 -10.34 2.00 15.72
N GLN A 82 -11.45 1.87 16.44
CA GLN A 82 -12.49 0.88 16.17
C GLN A 82 -13.49 1.44 15.16
N VAL A 83 -13.79 0.66 14.12
CA VAL A 83 -14.70 1.05 13.05
C VAL A 83 -15.84 0.04 12.98
N ALA A 84 -17.05 0.51 13.32
CA ALA A 84 -18.25 -0.33 13.31
C ALA A 84 -18.65 -0.76 11.88
N SER A 85 -18.50 0.14 10.91
CA SER A 85 -18.76 -0.10 9.49
C SER A 85 -17.76 0.68 8.65
N LEU A 86 -16.99 -0.03 7.84
CA LEU A 86 -15.94 0.48 6.98
C LEU A 86 -16.33 0.24 5.52
N THR A 87 -16.81 1.30 4.88
CA THR A 87 -16.89 1.45 3.42
C THR A 87 -15.98 2.58 2.96
N SER A 88 -15.94 3.66 3.74
CA SER A 88 -15.10 4.84 3.58
C SER A 88 -14.69 5.38 4.96
N TYR A 89 -13.47 5.87 5.11
CA TYR A 89 -12.97 6.48 6.34
C TYR A 89 -11.92 7.55 6.02
N ASP A 90 -12.17 8.79 6.43
CA ASP A 90 -11.27 9.91 6.16
C ASP A 90 -10.20 10.03 7.25
N ILE A 91 -8.94 10.20 6.81
CA ILE A 91 -7.78 10.36 7.67
C ILE A 91 -6.98 11.59 7.27
N LYS A 92 -6.13 12.06 8.18
CA LYS A 92 -5.16 13.13 7.92
C LYS A 92 -3.76 12.59 8.15
N LEU A 93 -2.93 12.67 7.12
CA LEU A 93 -1.53 12.24 7.21
C LEU A 93 -0.58 13.40 6.95
N PRO A 94 0.60 13.40 7.56
CA PRO A 94 1.60 14.40 7.24
C PRO A 94 2.10 14.31 5.79
N SER A 95 2.39 15.44 5.16
CA SER A 95 2.77 15.51 3.73
C SER A 95 4.13 16.17 3.48
N THR A 96 4.84 16.56 4.53
CA THR A 96 6.05 17.39 4.43
C THR A 96 7.29 16.66 3.89
N LYS A 97 7.26 15.33 3.78
CA LYS A 97 8.41 14.52 3.35
C LYS A 97 8.11 13.78 2.05
N LEU A 98 8.81 14.17 1.00
CA LEU A 98 8.97 13.35 -0.21
C LEU A 98 9.52 11.98 0.23
N ASN A 99 8.94 10.88 -0.26
CA ASN A 99 9.30 9.48 0.04
C ASN A 99 8.78 8.89 1.37
N ARG A 100 7.88 9.57 2.09
CA ARG A 100 7.23 8.99 3.28
C ARG A 100 6.12 8.01 2.87
N LEU A 101 6.34 6.73 3.16
CA LEU A 101 5.40 5.65 2.91
C LEU A 101 4.55 5.43 4.16
N TYR A 102 3.22 5.35 4.01
CA TYR A 102 2.34 4.94 5.10
C TYR A 102 1.72 3.58 4.81
N ARG A 103 1.41 2.85 5.87
CA ARG A 103 0.78 1.54 5.81
C ARG A 103 -0.51 1.55 6.61
N VAL A 104 -1.58 1.11 5.99
CA VAL A 104 -2.88 0.88 6.62
C VAL A 104 -2.96 -0.60 7.00
N GLU A 105 -3.45 -0.88 8.20
CA GLU A 105 -3.82 -2.22 8.67
C GLU A 105 -5.28 -2.22 9.11
N VAL A 106 -6.07 -3.14 8.57
CA VAL A 106 -7.43 -3.45 9.02
C VAL A 106 -7.39 -4.81 9.69
N THR A 107 -7.47 -4.82 11.02
CA THR A 107 -7.45 -6.02 11.83
C THR A 107 -8.87 -6.43 12.20
N THR A 108 -9.23 -7.68 11.93
CA THR A 108 -10.52 -8.25 12.32
C THR A 108 -10.53 -8.72 13.78
N GLN A 109 -11.71 -8.72 14.39
CA GLN A 109 -12.04 -9.24 15.70
C GLN A 109 -13.01 -10.43 15.57
N GLY A 110 -13.30 -11.13 16.68
CA GLY A 110 -14.19 -12.29 16.66
C GLY A 110 -15.61 -12.03 16.13
N SER A 111 -16.07 -10.77 16.16
CA SER A 111 -17.37 -10.33 15.63
C SER A 111 -17.28 -9.60 14.29
N SER A 112 -16.11 -9.60 13.64
CA SER A 112 -15.94 -8.94 12.35
C SER A 112 -16.69 -9.67 11.25
N GLN A 113 -17.27 -8.87 10.36
CA GLN A 113 -17.99 -9.38 9.20
C GLN A 113 -17.59 -8.62 7.94
N VAL A 114 -17.77 -9.24 6.78
CA VAL A 114 -17.61 -8.62 5.47
C VAL A 114 -18.86 -8.88 4.64
N PHE A 115 -19.30 -7.90 3.87
CA PHE A 115 -20.40 -8.09 2.94
C PHE A 115 -19.96 -8.97 1.75
N ASP A 116 -20.64 -10.09 1.55
CA ASP A 116 -20.48 -10.97 0.38
C ASP A 116 -21.51 -10.58 -0.69
N PRO A 117 -21.10 -9.91 -1.78
CA PRO A 117 -22.01 -9.51 -2.84
C PRO A 117 -22.52 -10.68 -3.69
N THR A 118 -21.88 -11.86 -3.61
CA THR A 118 -22.29 -13.06 -4.38
C THR A 118 -23.51 -13.74 -3.74
N LYS A 119 -23.66 -13.62 -2.42
CA LYS A 119 -24.77 -14.18 -1.64
C LYS A 119 -25.70 -13.10 -1.08
N SER A 120 -25.32 -11.83 -1.17
CA SER A 120 -26.04 -10.68 -0.59
C SER A 120 -26.23 -10.80 0.92
N GLU A 121 -25.21 -11.29 1.62
CA GLU A 121 -25.23 -11.49 3.07
C GLU A 121 -23.88 -11.12 3.70
N TYR A 122 -23.86 -10.98 5.04
CA TYR A 122 -22.61 -10.77 5.77
C TYR A 122 -21.99 -12.10 6.17
N GLN A 123 -20.70 -12.25 5.91
CA GLN A 123 -19.91 -13.42 6.28
C GLN A 123 -18.89 -13.05 7.34
N ASN A 124 -18.60 -13.98 8.24
CA ASN A 124 -17.52 -13.79 9.22
C ASN A 124 -16.18 -13.70 8.48
N ILE A 125 -15.31 -12.81 8.96
CA ILE A 125 -14.00 -12.56 8.38
C ILE A 125 -12.92 -12.54 9.47
N SER A 126 -11.74 -13.05 9.13
CA SER A 126 -10.59 -13.10 10.04
C SER A 126 -9.29 -12.77 9.30
N GLY A 127 -8.42 -11.97 9.90
CA GLY A 127 -7.10 -11.65 9.39
C GLY A 127 -6.69 -10.20 9.64
N VAL A 128 -5.58 -9.83 9.00
CA VAL A 128 -5.09 -8.45 8.92
C VAL A 128 -4.94 -8.12 7.45
N TYR A 129 -5.59 -7.05 7.02
CA TYR A 129 -5.58 -6.58 5.63
C TYR A 129 -4.78 -5.29 5.52
N HIS A 130 -4.02 -5.15 4.44
CA HIS A 130 -3.04 -4.12 4.29
C HIS A 130 -3.27 -3.27 3.03
N ALA A 131 -2.85 -2.02 3.12
CA ALA A 131 -2.68 -1.15 1.97
C ALA A 131 -1.53 -0.17 2.22
N PHE A 132 -0.84 0.23 1.15
CA PHE A 132 0.15 1.31 1.22
C PHE A 132 -0.45 2.62 0.71
N ILE A 133 -0.08 3.72 1.35
CA ILE A 133 -0.35 5.08 0.90
C ILE A 133 1.01 5.71 0.55
N THR A 134 1.14 6.16 -0.69
CA THR A 134 2.42 6.66 -1.23
C THR A 134 2.44 8.19 -1.30
N PRO A 135 3.61 8.85 -1.30
CA PRO A 135 3.71 10.31 -1.45
C PRO A 135 2.99 10.89 -2.66
N SER A 136 3.03 10.16 -3.78
CA SER A 136 2.31 10.53 -5.01
C SER A 136 0.78 10.57 -4.83
N SER A 137 0.26 9.99 -3.74
CA SER A 137 -1.16 9.94 -3.38
C SER A 137 -1.59 11.00 -2.34
N ILE A 138 -0.67 11.80 -1.81
CA ILE A 138 -0.92 12.75 -0.70
C ILE A 138 -1.48 14.10 -1.21
N SER A 139 -2.44 14.07 -2.14
CA SER A 139 -3.19 15.27 -2.54
C SER A 139 -4.65 14.91 -2.76
N ASN A 140 -5.46 14.93 -1.70
CA ASN A 140 -6.90 14.61 -1.70
C ASN A 140 -7.23 13.35 -2.52
N LYS A 141 -6.52 12.23 -2.28
CA LYS A 141 -6.75 10.97 -3.00
C LYS A 141 -7.36 9.90 -2.10
N THR A 142 -8.13 9.04 -2.73
CA THR A 142 -8.68 7.83 -2.11
C THR A 142 -7.63 6.72 -2.14
N GLN A 143 -7.44 6.00 -1.04
CA GLN A 143 -6.68 4.76 -1.00
C GLN A 143 -7.63 3.57 -0.86
N LEU A 144 -7.52 2.61 -1.78
CA LEU A 144 -8.33 1.40 -1.74
C LEU A 144 -7.67 0.33 -0.84
N ILE A 145 -8.47 -0.30 0.01
CA ILE A 145 -8.15 -1.48 0.82
C ILE A 145 -8.95 -2.64 0.21
N SER A 146 -8.29 -3.48 -0.57
CA SER A 146 -8.92 -4.45 -1.47
C SER A 146 -8.07 -5.72 -1.59
N PRO A 147 -8.57 -6.77 -2.28
CA PRO A 147 -7.74 -7.92 -2.61
C PRO A 147 -6.46 -7.53 -3.35
N SER A 148 -6.52 -6.51 -4.21
CA SER A 148 -5.34 -5.99 -4.92
C SER A 148 -4.38 -5.26 -3.99
N SER A 149 -4.84 -4.51 -2.98
CA SER A 149 -3.93 -3.81 -2.06
C SER A 149 -3.17 -4.78 -1.15
N GLU A 150 -3.85 -5.84 -0.70
CA GLU A 150 -3.22 -6.91 0.08
C GLU A 150 -2.18 -7.67 -0.75
N ALA A 151 -2.54 -8.02 -1.98
CA ALA A 151 -1.64 -8.57 -2.98
C ALA A 151 -0.37 -7.70 -3.17
N ILE A 152 -0.54 -6.39 -3.30
CA ILE A 152 0.57 -5.43 -3.42
C ILE A 152 1.42 -5.44 -2.15
N TYR A 153 0.81 -5.48 -0.97
CA TYR A 153 1.52 -5.55 0.30
C TYR A 153 2.44 -6.77 0.37
N GLN A 154 1.89 -7.96 0.14
CA GLN A 154 2.67 -9.21 0.19
C GLN A 154 3.79 -9.21 -0.85
N ARG A 155 3.52 -8.72 -2.06
CA ARG A 155 4.54 -8.62 -3.11
C ARG A 155 5.63 -7.62 -2.76
N ALA A 156 5.30 -6.51 -2.11
CA ALA A 156 6.28 -5.52 -1.67
C ALA A 156 7.18 -6.07 -0.55
N VAL A 157 6.63 -6.90 0.36
CA VAL A 157 7.42 -7.64 1.38
C VAL A 157 8.49 -8.48 0.67
N ILE A 158 8.12 -9.33 -0.30
CA ILE A 158 9.07 -10.14 -1.05
C ILE A 158 10.09 -9.29 -1.81
N ARG A 159 9.64 -8.22 -2.47
CA ARG A 159 10.52 -7.30 -3.22
C ARG A 159 11.52 -6.57 -2.32
N SER A 160 11.22 -6.39 -1.04
CA SER A 160 12.16 -5.83 -0.05
C SER A 160 13.22 -6.84 0.44
N GLY A 161 13.26 -8.03 -0.15
CA GLY A 161 14.20 -9.09 0.18
C GLY A 161 13.85 -9.80 1.50
N GLN A 162 12.56 -9.87 1.83
CA GLN A 162 12.07 -10.59 3.01
C GLN A 162 11.47 -11.93 2.59
N LEU A 163 11.84 -13.00 3.29
CA LEU A 163 11.35 -14.34 2.98
C LEU A 163 9.94 -14.59 3.52
N PRO A 164 9.16 -15.50 2.89
CA PRO A 164 7.80 -15.81 3.33
C PRO A 164 7.62 -16.19 4.80
N ASN A 165 8.64 -16.78 5.42
CA ASN A 165 8.55 -17.37 6.76
C ASN A 165 9.34 -16.59 7.80
N GLU A 166 9.89 -15.42 7.45
CA GLU A 166 10.58 -14.55 8.41
C GLU A 166 9.63 -13.53 9.04
N THR A 167 10.01 -12.99 10.20
CA THR A 167 9.29 -11.87 10.80
C THR A 167 9.41 -10.66 9.89
N ILE A 168 8.27 -10.15 9.41
CA ILE A 168 8.24 -8.97 8.56
C ILE A 168 8.76 -7.75 9.33
N ILE A 169 9.73 -7.06 8.74
CA ILE A 169 10.28 -5.78 9.16
C ILE A 169 9.69 -4.70 8.23
N PRO A 170 8.62 -3.98 8.64
CA PRO A 170 7.90 -3.06 7.76
C PRO A 170 8.78 -1.94 7.23
N THR A 171 9.73 -1.46 8.06
CA THR A 171 10.64 -0.36 7.73
C THR A 171 11.65 -0.66 6.63
N ARG A 172 11.80 -1.93 6.22
CA ARG A 172 12.59 -2.32 5.02
C ARG A 172 11.82 -2.12 3.71
N ILE A 173 10.51 -1.89 3.78
CA ILE A 173 9.67 -1.70 2.60
C ILE A 173 9.71 -0.23 2.20
N GLU A 174 10.34 0.05 1.07
CA GLU A 174 10.43 1.38 0.48
C GLU A 174 9.42 1.56 -0.67
N GLN A 175 9.20 2.82 -1.05
CA GLN A 175 8.32 3.22 -2.15
C GLN A 175 8.58 2.44 -3.44
N LEU A 176 9.85 2.22 -3.82
CA LEU A 176 10.21 1.48 -5.03
C LEU A 176 9.68 0.04 -5.01
N HIS A 177 9.68 -0.63 -3.85
CA HIS A 177 9.14 -1.99 -3.72
C HIS A 177 7.64 -2.00 -3.96
N VAL A 178 6.93 -1.00 -3.43
CA VAL A 178 5.48 -0.83 -3.61
C VAL A 178 5.14 -0.53 -5.07
N ASP A 179 5.91 0.32 -5.74
CA ASP A 179 5.68 0.69 -7.14
C ASP A 179 5.88 -0.50 -8.09
N LEU A 180 6.93 -1.30 -7.86
CA LEU A 180 7.18 -2.52 -8.63
C LEU A 180 6.15 -3.62 -8.32
N ALA A 181 5.76 -3.78 -7.05
CA ALA A 181 4.70 -4.71 -6.64
C ALA A 181 3.36 -4.35 -7.29
N SER A 182 3.00 -3.07 -7.30
CA SER A 182 1.78 -2.56 -7.95
C SER A 182 1.74 -2.93 -9.43
N GLN A 183 2.86 -2.79 -10.15
CA GLN A 183 2.94 -3.15 -11.57
C GLN A 183 2.74 -4.66 -11.80
N ASP A 184 3.36 -5.51 -10.96
CA ASP A 184 3.19 -6.97 -11.05
C ASP A 184 1.72 -7.36 -10.85
N VAL A 185 1.09 -6.82 -9.80
CA VAL A 185 -0.29 -7.17 -9.41
C VAL A 185 -1.28 -6.70 -10.46
N TYR A 186 -1.16 -5.46 -10.95
CA TYR A 186 -2.09 -4.94 -11.96
C TYR A 186 -2.00 -5.68 -13.29
N ARG A 187 -0.80 -6.16 -13.68
CA ARG A 187 -0.65 -7.03 -14.84
C ARG A 187 -1.32 -8.39 -14.61
N SER A 188 -1.14 -8.97 -13.43
CA SER A 188 -1.65 -10.30 -13.09
C SER A 188 -3.18 -10.32 -12.97
N LEU A 189 -3.77 -9.28 -12.37
CA LEU A 189 -5.21 -9.18 -12.13
C LEU A 189 -5.98 -8.46 -13.23
N LEU A 190 -5.36 -8.15 -14.37
CA LEU A 190 -5.98 -7.35 -15.45
C LEU A 190 -6.57 -6.03 -14.94
N ASN A 191 -5.90 -5.38 -13.98
CA ASN A 191 -6.34 -4.17 -13.27
C ASN A 191 -7.61 -4.31 -12.40
N ALA A 192 -8.07 -5.52 -12.05
CA ALA A 192 -9.13 -5.69 -11.06
C ALA A 192 -8.77 -5.04 -9.72
N PHE A 193 -9.74 -4.39 -9.08
CA PHE A 193 -9.60 -3.64 -7.82
C PHE A 193 -8.50 -2.56 -7.83
N LYS A 194 -8.18 -1.99 -9.00
CA LYS A 194 -7.23 -0.88 -9.14
C LYS A 194 -7.88 0.50 -9.04
N ASP A 195 -9.07 0.67 -9.60
CA ASP A 195 -9.74 1.97 -9.71
C ASP A 195 -10.41 2.34 -8.38
N THR A 196 -9.97 3.46 -7.78
CA THR A 196 -10.53 3.98 -6.53
C THR A 196 -11.98 4.46 -6.68
N ASN A 197 -12.46 4.66 -7.91
CA ASN A 197 -13.85 4.97 -8.22
C ASN A 197 -14.78 3.76 -8.16
N ILE A 198 -14.27 2.52 -8.09
CA ILE A 198 -15.10 1.32 -7.90
C ILE A 198 -16.00 1.53 -6.68
N PRO A 199 -17.32 1.39 -6.78
CA PRO A 199 -18.20 1.67 -5.66
C PRO A 199 -18.08 0.60 -4.58
N SER A 200 -18.25 1.01 -3.32
CA SER A 200 -18.33 0.08 -2.19
C SER A 200 -19.70 -0.59 -2.17
N LEU A 201 -19.75 -1.91 -2.06
CA LEU A 201 -21.01 -2.65 -1.96
C LEU A 201 -21.43 -2.83 -0.49
N SER A 202 -22.68 -2.50 -0.19
CA SER A 202 -23.29 -2.59 1.14
C SER A 202 -24.80 -2.35 1.06
N PRO A 203 -25.64 -3.21 1.66
CA PRO A 203 -25.95 -4.56 1.21
C PRO A 203 -26.66 -4.60 -0.18
N ALA A 204 -26.31 -3.71 -1.10
CA ALA A 204 -26.84 -3.69 -2.45
C ALA A 204 -25.90 -4.44 -3.43
N SER A 205 -26.50 -5.12 -4.41
CA SER A 205 -25.77 -5.85 -5.44
C SER A 205 -24.96 -4.89 -6.35
N THR A 206 -23.93 -5.44 -7.00
CA THR A 206 -23.12 -4.73 -7.99
C THR A 206 -23.97 -4.08 -9.08
N LEU A 207 -24.91 -4.84 -9.68
CA LEU A 207 -25.77 -4.33 -10.75
C LEU A 207 -26.67 -3.20 -10.25
N THR A 208 -27.25 -3.34 -9.06
CA THR A 208 -28.11 -2.32 -8.44
C THR A 208 -27.33 -1.01 -8.26
N ILE A 209 -26.15 -1.07 -7.66
CA ILE A 209 -25.31 0.11 -7.39
C ILE A 209 -24.83 0.77 -8.68
N LEU A 210 -24.32 -0.01 -9.65
CA LEU A 210 -23.81 0.55 -10.89
C LEU A 210 -24.89 1.22 -11.74
N ASN A 211 -26.12 0.67 -11.72
CA ASN A 211 -27.27 1.29 -12.38
C ASN A 211 -27.72 2.57 -11.68
N LEU A 212 -27.80 2.57 -10.35
CA LEU A 212 -28.14 3.76 -9.55
C LEU A 212 -27.16 4.91 -9.83
N LEU A 213 -25.87 4.59 -9.90
CA LEU A 213 -24.80 5.55 -10.19
C LEU A 213 -24.68 5.89 -11.69
N LYS A 214 -25.40 5.19 -12.56
CA LYS A 214 -25.39 5.36 -14.02
C LYS A 214 -23.98 5.25 -14.62
N TYR A 215 -23.14 4.37 -14.08
CA TYR A 215 -21.73 4.28 -14.51
C TYR A 215 -21.58 3.79 -15.95
N SER A 216 -22.53 3.00 -16.47
CA SER A 216 -22.50 2.57 -17.88
C SER A 216 -22.47 3.74 -18.87
N THR A 217 -23.04 4.90 -18.52
CA THR A 217 -23.07 6.10 -19.38
C THR A 217 -22.14 7.21 -18.90
N THR A 218 -21.97 7.37 -17.58
CA THR A 218 -21.20 8.49 -17.00
C THR A 218 -19.73 8.15 -16.74
N LYS A 219 -19.41 6.89 -16.47
CA LYS A 219 -18.04 6.40 -16.20
C LYS A 219 -17.83 4.98 -16.78
N PRO A 220 -17.83 4.81 -18.12
CA PRO A 220 -17.83 3.47 -18.74
C PRO A 220 -16.63 2.61 -18.35
N SER A 221 -15.43 3.19 -18.19
CA SER A 221 -14.25 2.45 -17.74
C SER A 221 -14.41 1.91 -16.32
N THR A 222 -14.84 2.76 -15.37
CA THR A 222 -15.12 2.33 -13.98
C THR A 222 -16.23 1.28 -13.94
N TYR A 223 -17.22 1.34 -14.83
CA TYR A 223 -18.25 0.31 -14.95
C TYR A 223 -17.61 -1.05 -15.31
N VAL A 224 -16.78 -1.10 -16.35
CA VAL A 224 -16.08 -2.33 -16.77
C VAL A 224 -15.15 -2.83 -15.67
N ASP A 225 -14.37 -1.96 -15.05
CA ASP A 225 -13.44 -2.31 -13.98
C ASP A 225 -14.19 -2.84 -12.75
N SER A 226 -15.35 -2.29 -12.42
CA SER A 226 -16.21 -2.78 -11.34
C SER A 226 -16.73 -4.19 -11.65
N TYR A 227 -17.24 -4.40 -12.87
CA TYR A 227 -17.68 -5.74 -13.30
C TYR A 227 -16.56 -6.77 -13.31
N LEU A 228 -15.37 -6.40 -13.78
CA LEU A 228 -14.21 -7.27 -13.75
C LEU A 228 -13.84 -7.64 -12.31
N SER A 229 -13.80 -6.65 -11.41
CA SER A 229 -13.42 -6.82 -10.00
C SER A 229 -14.39 -7.74 -9.26
N PHE A 230 -15.69 -7.44 -9.30
CA PHE A 230 -16.68 -8.29 -8.64
C PHE A 230 -16.93 -9.61 -9.41
N GLY A 231 -16.61 -9.65 -10.71
CA GLY A 231 -16.59 -10.86 -11.52
C GLY A 231 -15.54 -11.87 -11.06
N TYR A 232 -14.35 -11.42 -10.63
CA TYR A 232 -13.35 -12.30 -10.00
C TYR A 232 -13.90 -12.96 -8.72
N LEU A 233 -14.59 -12.20 -7.87
CA LEU A 233 -15.23 -12.74 -6.66
C LEU A 233 -16.29 -13.79 -7.02
N GLN A 234 -17.13 -13.50 -8.01
CA GLN A 234 -18.17 -14.43 -8.47
C GLN A 234 -17.57 -15.71 -9.07
N TYR A 235 -16.53 -15.58 -9.88
CA TYR A 235 -15.81 -16.70 -10.50
C TYR A 235 -15.12 -17.57 -9.44
N TRP A 236 -14.47 -16.93 -8.47
CA TRP A 236 -13.83 -17.63 -7.35
C TRP A 236 -14.85 -18.43 -6.53
N SER A 237 -15.97 -17.78 -6.18
CA SER A 237 -17.07 -18.39 -5.43
C SER A 237 -17.66 -19.62 -6.14
N SER A 238 -17.84 -19.54 -7.47
CA SER A 238 -18.45 -20.64 -8.24
C SER A 238 -17.56 -21.88 -8.39
N ILE A 239 -16.23 -21.72 -8.34
CA ILE A 239 -15.28 -22.83 -8.50
C ILE A 239 -14.93 -23.47 -7.16
N HIS A 240 -14.77 -22.65 -6.11
CA HIS A 240 -14.21 -23.11 -4.83
C HIS A 240 -15.27 -23.33 -3.74
N ASN A 241 -16.52 -22.92 -3.97
CA ASN A 241 -17.66 -23.11 -3.06
C ASN A 241 -17.33 -22.74 -1.60
N THR A 242 -16.82 -21.53 -1.39
CA THR A 242 -16.29 -21.13 -0.09
C THR A 242 -17.31 -20.36 0.77
N ASN A 243 -17.05 -20.34 2.08
CA ASN A 243 -17.91 -19.65 3.04
C ASN A 243 -17.69 -18.13 3.01
N SER A 244 -16.47 -17.66 2.74
CA SER A 244 -16.13 -16.23 2.66
C SER A 244 -15.33 -15.92 1.39
N PRO A 245 -16.00 -15.85 0.21
CA PRO A 245 -15.33 -15.68 -1.09
C PRO A 245 -14.39 -14.48 -1.15
N TYR A 246 -14.73 -13.38 -0.46
CA TYR A 246 -13.88 -12.20 -0.37
C TYR A 246 -12.57 -12.47 0.36
N GLN A 247 -12.63 -13.09 1.54
CA GLN A 247 -11.44 -13.46 2.30
C GLN A 247 -10.59 -14.46 1.53
N ASP A 248 -11.21 -15.49 0.96
CA ASP A 248 -10.51 -16.57 0.29
C ASP A 248 -9.82 -16.09 -0.99
N LEU A 249 -10.48 -15.25 -1.79
CA LEU A 249 -9.86 -14.62 -2.96
C LEU A 249 -8.68 -13.76 -2.52
N THR A 250 -8.86 -12.94 -1.48
CA THR A 250 -7.79 -12.05 -0.97
C THR A 250 -6.58 -12.87 -0.52
N GLN A 251 -6.80 -13.92 0.27
CA GLN A 251 -5.74 -14.78 0.78
C GLN A 251 -5.06 -15.58 -0.33
N SER A 252 -5.82 -16.04 -1.32
CA SER A 252 -5.28 -16.78 -2.46
C SER A 252 -4.36 -15.89 -3.29
N LEU A 253 -4.80 -14.69 -3.64
CA LEU A 253 -4.00 -13.73 -4.39
C LEU A 253 -2.75 -13.32 -3.61
N ALA A 254 -2.89 -13.09 -2.30
CA ALA A 254 -1.78 -12.82 -1.40
C ALA A 254 -0.72 -13.95 -1.41
N THR A 255 -1.16 -15.21 -1.44
CA THR A 255 -0.27 -16.38 -1.40
C THR A 255 0.45 -16.60 -2.73
N ASP A 256 -0.29 -16.56 -3.85
CA ASP A 256 0.21 -16.69 -5.23
C ASP A 256 1.33 -15.67 -5.55
N LEU A 257 1.14 -14.43 -5.11
CA LEU A 257 2.14 -13.38 -5.35
C LEU A 257 3.40 -13.50 -4.47
N LYS A 258 3.25 -14.18 -3.34
CA LYS A 258 4.29 -14.41 -2.35
C LYS A 258 5.25 -15.53 -2.79
N ASP A 259 4.73 -16.58 -3.41
CA ASP A 259 5.54 -17.69 -3.93
C ASP A 259 6.20 -17.37 -5.30
N GLY A 260 5.73 -16.31 -5.97
CA GLY A 260 6.33 -15.78 -7.19
C GLY A 260 5.81 -16.41 -8.47
N TYR A 261 4.88 -17.37 -8.40
CA TYR A 261 4.16 -17.88 -9.56
C TYR A 261 2.94 -17.00 -9.80
N LEU A 262 3.11 -15.96 -10.64
CA LEU A 262 2.08 -15.01 -11.04
C LEU A 262 1.06 -15.64 -12.00
N ASP A 263 0.44 -16.76 -11.63
CA ASP A 263 -0.57 -17.38 -12.48
C ASP A 263 -1.99 -16.93 -12.13
N GLY A 264 -2.23 -16.44 -10.91
CA GLY A 264 -3.46 -15.77 -10.46
C GLY A 264 -4.76 -16.52 -10.75
N LYS A 265 -4.66 -17.80 -11.13
CA LYS A 265 -5.73 -18.55 -11.81
C LYS A 265 -5.73 -20.03 -11.50
N LYS A 266 -4.69 -20.59 -10.87
CA LYS A 266 -4.65 -22.03 -10.54
C LYS A 266 -4.34 -22.40 -9.10
N LEU A 267 -3.87 -21.49 -8.25
CA LEU A 267 -3.40 -21.88 -6.92
C LEU A 267 -4.49 -21.79 -5.85
N ILE A 268 -5.11 -22.94 -5.54
CA ILE A 268 -5.24 -23.30 -4.13
C ILE A 268 -3.79 -23.42 -3.67
N GLY A 269 -3.29 -22.49 -2.84
CA GLY A 269 -1.92 -22.54 -2.34
C GLY A 269 -1.55 -23.96 -1.92
N ASP A 270 -0.38 -24.42 -2.35
CA ASP A 270 0.07 -25.78 -2.11
C ASP A 270 -0.01 -26.12 -0.61
N LYS A 271 -0.74 -27.19 -0.27
CA LYS A 271 -0.87 -27.70 1.10
C LYS A 271 0.28 -28.63 1.50
N THR A 272 1.23 -28.91 0.61
CA THR A 272 2.36 -29.76 0.93
C THR A 272 3.29 -29.07 1.93
N SER A 273 3.72 -29.83 2.94
CA SER A 273 4.77 -29.37 3.84
C SER A 273 6.09 -29.31 3.08
N PHE A 274 6.71 -28.13 3.02
CA PHE A 274 8.03 -27.96 2.43
C PHE A 274 9.03 -28.88 3.14
N THR A 275 9.56 -29.85 2.41
CA THR A 275 10.65 -30.71 2.86
C THR A 275 11.94 -30.21 2.19
N PRO A 276 12.88 -29.61 2.95
CA PRO A 276 14.13 -29.13 2.37
C PRO A 276 14.93 -30.30 1.79
N ILE A 277 15.50 -30.09 0.60
CA ILE A 277 16.52 -30.96 0.05
C ILE A 277 17.84 -30.57 0.72
N PHE A 278 18.44 -31.54 1.40
CA PHE A 278 19.74 -31.43 2.08
C PHE A 278 20.89 -31.19 1.09
#